data_AF-A0AAN2PGU2-F1
#
_entry.id   AF-A0AAN2PGU2-F1
#
_cell.length_a   1.000
_cell.length_b   1.000
_cell.length_c   1.000
_cell.angle_alpha   90.00
_cell.angle_beta   90.00
_cell.angle_gamma   90.00
#
_symmetry.space_group_name_H-M   'P 1'
#
loop_
_entity.id
_entity.type
_entity.pdbx_description
1 polymer ?
#
loop_
_entity_poly.entity_id
_entity_poly.type
_entity_poly.pdbx_seq_one_letter_code
_entity_poly.pdbx_strand_id
1 'polypeptide(L)'
;MGIFIKVKPIKANWFQKANETDGILDVSSEQVKLQVNIIDLTEYDLKLIHAFREAIEPQVEEVVDAFYQSILQVRRTAQWED
;
A
#
# COMPACT_ATOMS: atom_id res chain seq x y z
N MET A 1 22.73 32.51 -10.13
CA MET A 1 21.78 31.95 -11.11
C MET A 1 21.40 30.56 -10.64
N GLY A 2 20.17 30.37 -10.13
CA GLY A 2 19.71 29.09 -9.60
C GLY A 2 19.20 28.20 -10.72
N ILE A 3 19.70 26.96 -10.81
CA ILE A 3 19.23 25.97 -11.77
C ILE A 3 17.93 25.40 -11.22
N PHE A 4 16.80 25.82 -11.79
CA PHE A 4 15.51 25.18 -11.56
C PHE A 4 15.46 23.90 -12.39
N ILE A 5 15.77 22.76 -11.76
CA ILE A 5 15.53 21.46 -12.37
C ILE A 5 14.01 21.27 -12.43
N LYS A 6 13.45 21.52 -13.61
CA LYS A 6 12.04 21.25 -13.92
C LYS A 6 11.88 19.73 -13.98
N VAL A 7 11.73 19.10 -12.81
CA VAL A 7 11.29 17.70 -12.71
C VAL A 7 9.95 17.65 -13.43
N LYS A 8 9.92 17.08 -14.65
CA LYS A 8 8.65 16.81 -15.32
C LYS A 8 7.80 16.06 -14.30
N PRO A 9 6.55 16.45 -14.05
CA PRO A 9 5.70 15.63 -13.22
C PRO A 9 5.63 14.31 -13.97
N ILE A 10 6.25 13.28 -13.41
CA ILE A 10 5.87 11.91 -13.72
C ILE A 10 4.42 11.91 -13.27
N LYS A 11 3.50 12.23 -14.19
CA LYS A 11 2.09 11.90 -14.01
C LYS A 11 2.15 10.42 -13.75
N ALA A 12 1.97 10.09 -12.48
CA ALA A 12 2.22 8.80 -11.88
C ALA A 12 1.87 7.68 -12.86
N ASN A 13 2.88 7.00 -13.41
CA ASN A 13 2.68 5.88 -14.35
C ASN A 13 1.72 4.83 -13.75
N TRP A 14 1.75 4.69 -12.42
CA TRP A 14 0.83 3.87 -11.64
C TRP A 14 -0.63 4.37 -11.65
N PHE A 15 -0.87 5.68 -11.67
CA PHE A 15 -2.23 6.24 -11.75
C PHE A 15 -2.88 5.95 -13.10
N GLN A 16 -2.09 5.95 -14.18
CA GLN A 16 -2.57 5.55 -15.50
C GLN A 16 -2.86 4.04 -15.54
N LYS A 17 -1.97 3.21 -14.99
CA LYS A 17 -2.20 1.75 -14.86
C LYS A 17 -3.41 1.37 -14.01
N ALA A 18 -3.72 2.15 -12.98
CA ALA A 18 -4.91 1.92 -12.17
C ALA A 18 -6.18 1.98 -13.03
N ASN A 19 -6.28 2.93 -13.97
CA ASN A 19 -7.45 3.05 -14.84
C ASN A 19 -7.58 1.90 -15.86
N GLU A 20 -6.52 1.15 -16.12
CA GLU A 20 -6.48 0.03 -17.08
C GLU A 20 -6.69 -1.34 -16.43
N THR A 21 -6.71 -1.39 -15.09
CA THR A 21 -6.85 -2.64 -14.33
C THR A 21 -8.29 -2.78 -13.83
N ASP A 22 -8.84 -3.99 -13.84
CA ASP A 22 -10.11 -4.29 -13.16
C ASP A 22 -9.90 -4.38 -11.65
N GLY A 23 -10.69 -3.61 -10.88
CA GLY A 23 -10.64 -3.56 -9.42
C GLY A 23 -11.71 -4.45 -8.79
N ILE A 24 -11.75 -5.74 -9.12
CA ILE A 24 -12.81 -6.64 -8.64
C ILE A 24 -12.36 -7.37 -7.38
N LEU A 25 -13.07 -7.14 -6.28
CA LEU A 25 -12.97 -7.94 -5.07
C LEU A 25 -14.17 -8.89 -5.02
N ASP A 26 -13.93 -10.18 -5.33
CA ASP A 26 -14.96 -11.21 -5.20
C ASP A 26 -15.07 -11.63 -3.73
N VAL A 27 -16.17 -11.25 -3.09
CA VAL A 27 -16.43 -11.50 -1.69
C VAL A 27 -17.68 -12.36 -1.53
N SER A 28 -17.50 -13.63 -1.18
CA SER A 28 -18.59 -14.57 -0.97
C SER A 28 -19.28 -14.42 0.39
N SER A 29 -18.63 -13.77 1.36
CA SER A 29 -19.13 -13.61 2.73
C SER A 29 -19.76 -12.24 2.97
N GLU A 30 -21.01 -12.22 3.45
CA GLU A 30 -21.71 -10.99 3.86
C GLU A 30 -20.97 -10.21 4.96
N GLN A 31 -20.26 -10.91 5.84
CA GLN A 31 -19.44 -10.27 6.89
C GLN A 31 -18.28 -9.48 6.29
N VAL A 32 -17.65 -10.03 5.25
CA VAL A 32 -16.52 -9.36 4.59
C VAL A 32 -17.03 -8.20 3.73
N LYS A 33 -18.22 -8.30 3.10
CA LYS A 33 -18.87 -7.16 2.43
C LYS A 33 -19.13 -6.00 3.40
N LEU A 34 -19.63 -6.30 4.60
CA LEU A 34 -19.81 -5.29 5.65
C LEU A 34 -18.49 -4.64 6.04
N GLN A 35 -17.42 -5.42 6.21
CA GLN A 35 -16.10 -4.89 6.55
C GLN A 35 -15.53 -3.97 5.46
N VAL A 36 -15.63 -4.36 4.19
CA VAL A 36 -15.23 -3.55 3.03
C VAL A 36 -15.99 -2.23 3.00
N ASN A 37 -17.30 -2.26 3.26
CA ASN A 37 -18.12 -1.04 3.33
C ASN A 37 -17.75 -0.16 4.53
N ILE A 38 -17.40 -0.74 5.69
CA ILE A 38 -17.01 0.01 6.89
C ILE A 38 -15.75 0.85 6.66
N ILE A 39 -14.80 0.33 5.86
CA ILE A 39 -13.55 1.02 5.55
C ILE A 39 -13.63 1.85 4.26
N ASP A 40 -14.81 1.95 3.65
CA ASP A 40 -15.07 2.63 2.37
C ASP A 40 -14.11 2.18 1.25
N LEU A 41 -13.80 0.88 1.20
CA LEU A 41 -12.91 0.34 0.18
C LEU A 41 -13.67 0.17 -1.13
N THR A 42 -13.35 1.02 -2.11
CA THR A 42 -14.02 1.08 -3.41
C THR A 42 -13.26 0.32 -4.50
N GLU A 43 -13.92 0.13 -5.65
CA GLU A 43 -13.30 -0.41 -6.86
C GLU A 43 -12.05 0.40 -7.26
N TYR A 44 -12.08 1.72 -7.09
CA TYR A 44 -10.97 2.59 -7.43
C TYR A 44 -9.75 2.34 -6.52
N ASP A 45 -9.97 2.10 -5.24
CA ASP A 45 -8.90 1.77 -4.30
C ASP A 45 -8.24 0.44 -4.65
N LEU A 46 -9.03 -0.55 -5.09
CA LEU A 46 -8.51 -1.84 -5.56
C LEU A 46 -7.64 -1.69 -6.81
N LYS A 47 -8.04 -0.82 -7.75
CA LYS A 47 -7.25 -0.46 -8.93
C LYS A 47 -5.92 0.19 -8.56
N LEU A 48 -5.94 1.10 -7.59
CA LEU A 48 -4.73 1.73 -7.06
C LEU A 48 -3.81 0.70 -6.39
N ILE A 49 -4.35 -0.16 -5.51
CA ILE A 49 -3.59 -1.23 -4.85
C ILE A 49 -2.89 -2.11 -5.89
N HIS A 50 -3.60 -2.52 -6.94
CA HIS A 50 -3.02 -3.32 -8.02
C HIS A 50 -1.91 -2.56 -8.76
N ALA A 51 -2.11 -1.28 -9.06
CA ALA A 51 -1.10 -0.45 -9.71
C ALA A 51 0.17 -0.23 -8.87
N PHE A 52 0.06 -0.26 -7.54
CA PHE A 52 1.22 -0.12 -6.65
C PHE A 52 2.11 -1.37 -6.61
N ARG A 53 1.65 -2.51 -7.11
CA ARG A 53 2.39 -3.77 -7.11
C ARG A 53 3.82 -3.62 -7.64
N GLU A 54 4.00 -2.98 -8.79
CA GLU A 54 5.32 -2.77 -9.40
C GLU A 54 6.24 -1.85 -8.59
N ALA A 55 5.67 -0.96 -7.78
CA ALA A 55 6.44 -0.10 -6.90
C ALA A 55 6.85 -0.84 -5.62
N ILE A 56 5.99 -1.73 -5.11
CA ILE A 56 6.19 -2.43 -3.83
C ILE A 56 7.03 -3.70 -4.01
N GLU A 57 6.81 -4.50 -5.06
CA GLU A 57 7.48 -5.78 -5.29
C GLU A 57 9.02 -5.73 -5.15
N PRO A 58 9.73 -4.74 -5.74
CA PRO A 58 11.18 -4.64 -5.59
C PRO A 58 11.67 -4.34 -4.17
N GLN A 59 10.79 -3.84 -3.30
CA GLN A 59 11.09 -3.40 -1.94
C GLN A 59 10.57 -4.39 -0.88
N VAL A 60 9.98 -5.52 -1.28
CA VAL A 60 9.32 -6.46 -0.36
C VAL A 60 10.27 -6.96 0.74
N GLU A 61 11.52 -7.27 0.41
CA GLU A 61 12.51 -7.74 1.41
C GLU A 61 12.74 -6.69 2.50
N GLU A 62 12.96 -5.43 2.13
CA GLU A 62 13.17 -4.33 3.08
C GLU A 62 11.93 -4.10 3.95
N VAL A 63 10.74 -4.18 3.36
CA VAL A 63 9.46 -4.06 4.10
C VAL A 63 9.32 -5.19 5.13
N VAL A 64 9.65 -6.42 4.76
CA VAL A 64 9.57 -7.58 5.65
C VAL A 64 10.62 -7.49 6.76
N ASP A 65 11.84 -7.08 6.44
CA ASP A 65 12.90 -6.88 7.44
C ASP A 65 12.51 -5.78 8.44
N ALA A 66 12.02 -4.64 7.96
CA ALA A 66 11.54 -3.55 8.81
C ALA A 66 10.37 -4.00 9.69
N PHE A 67 9.45 -4.80 9.15
CA PHE A 67 8.35 -5.39 9.92
C PHE A 67 8.86 -6.26 11.07
N TYR A 68 9.81 -7.17 10.83
CA TYR A 68 10.38 -8.01 11.89
C TYR A 68 11.17 -7.20 12.91
N GLN A 69 11.95 -6.19 12.49
CA GLN A 69 12.64 -5.30 13.43
C GLN A 69 11.66 -4.54 14.34
N SER A 70 10.52 -4.10 13.80
CA SER A 70 9.49 -3.40 14.58
C SER A 70 8.90 -4.28 15.69
N ILE A 71 8.64 -5.56 15.41
CA ILE A 71 8.14 -6.51 16.41
C ILE A 71 9.17 -6.70 17.53
N LEU A 72 10.44 -6.83 17.18
CA LEU A 72 11.52 -7.00 18.16
C LEU A 72 11.70 -5.75 19.03
N GLN A 73 11.49 -4.55 18.49
CA GLN A 73 11.49 -3.32 19.26
C GLN A 73 10.33 -3.26 20.26
N VAL A 74 9.11 -3.62 19.84
CA VAL A 74 7.94 -3.64 20.73
C VAL A 74 8.10 -4.66 21.85
N ARG A 75 8.63 -5.87 21.56
CA ARG A 75 8.95 -6.85 22.61
C ARG A 75 9.98 -6.31 23.59
N ARG A 76 10.98 -5.57 23.11
CA ARG A 76 11.99 -4.97 23.98
C ARG A 76 11.35 -3.93 24.90
N THR A 77 10.48 -3.06 24.40
CA THR A 77 9.82 -2.04 25.24
C THR A 77 8.86 -2.63 26.27
N ALA A 78 8.16 -3.73 25.96
CA ALA A 78 7.28 -4.42 26.91
C ALA A 78 8.01 -5.16 28.04
N GLN A 79 9.32 -5.38 27.90
CA GLN A 79 10.13 -6.14 28.87
C GLN A 79 10.78 -5.25 29.96
N TRP A 80 10.63 -3.93 29.88
CA TRP A 80 11.18 -2.96 30.85
C TRP A 80 10.09 -2.30 31.74
N GLU A 81 8.84 -2.77 31.67
CA GLU A 81 7.73 -2.28 32.50
C GLU A 81 7.37 -3.19 33.68
N ASP A 82 8.20 -4.22 33.98
CA ASP A 82 8.10 -5.06 35.19
C ASP A 82 9.22 -4.76 36.21
#